data_AF-A0A3B9KWP1-F1
#
_entry.id   AF-A0A3B9KWP1-F1
#
_cell.length_a   1.000
_cell.length_b   1.000
_cell.length_c   1.000
_cell.angle_alpha   90.00
_cell.angle_beta   90.00
_cell.angle_gamma   90.00
#
_symmetry.space_group_name_H-M   'P 1'
#
loop_
_entity.id
_entity.type
_entity.pdbx_description
1 polymer ?
#
loop_
_entity_poly.entity_id
_entity_poly.type
_entity_poly.pdbx_seq_one_letter_code
_entity_poly.pdbx_strand_id
1 'polypeptide(L)'
;MEDRLLIAKTLLKCYPHLDDLCAALNECVENCVRNGFYAVFPTEQMLLYQKIYGYENRKVGVYNMKYLIEEVFRRGKGAAISLLKERYLFNRAMNELTLKYQVSLRTCYRYIKKGLAHFAAEMEKLGYDKKKVFTEYGDEPLFLAMLNRVIKEDDAENEEEDLGKTGINNRRLPPLCHFCYGRAFSSDGTAQRG
;
A
#
# COMPACT_ATOMS: atom_id res chain seq x y z
N MET A 1 -7.85 15.60 5.24
CA MET A 1 -6.85 15.20 4.21
C MET A 1 -6.16 13.89 4.58
N GLU A 2 -6.09 13.56 5.87
CA GLU A 2 -5.52 12.32 6.39
C GLU A 2 -6.34 11.07 6.03
N ASP A 3 -7.67 11.15 6.08
CA ASP A 3 -8.57 10.03 5.77
C ASP A 3 -8.33 9.37 4.40
N ARG A 4 -8.10 10.16 3.36
CA ARG A 4 -7.84 9.63 2.00
C ARG A 4 -6.46 8.98 1.90
N LEU A 5 -5.48 9.48 2.65
CA LEU A 5 -4.14 8.90 2.70
C LEU A 5 -4.15 7.59 3.49
N LEU A 6 -4.92 7.55 4.59
CA LEU A 6 -5.13 6.36 5.40
C LEU A 6 -5.71 5.22 4.55
N ILE A 7 -6.75 5.51 3.76
CA ILE A 7 -7.39 4.53 2.88
C ILE A 7 -6.42 4.05 1.79
N ALA A 8 -5.71 4.99 1.14
CA ALA A 8 -4.69 4.65 0.15
C ALA A 8 -3.60 3.73 0.74
N LYS A 9 -3.07 4.07 1.92
CA LYS A 9 -2.07 3.27 2.64
C LYS A 9 -2.62 1.88 3.01
N THR A 10 -3.88 1.81 3.44
CA THR A 10 -4.57 0.55 3.76
C THR A 10 -4.68 -0.37 2.55
N LEU A 11 -5.19 0.12 1.42
CA LEU A 11 -5.31 -0.68 0.20
C LEU A 11 -3.94 -1.19 -0.29
N LEU A 12 -2.93 -0.33 -0.25
CA LEU A 12 -1.57 -0.70 -0.62
C LEU A 12 -0.96 -1.75 0.32
N LYS A 13 -1.32 -1.75 1.61
CA LYS A 13 -0.93 -2.80 2.57
C LYS A 13 -1.69 -4.10 2.34
N CYS A 14 -2.92 -4.06 1.82
CA CYS A 14 -3.63 -5.27 1.43
C CYS A 14 -2.99 -5.95 0.22
N TYR A 15 -2.46 -5.18 -0.74
CA TYR A 15 -2.01 -5.67 -2.05
C TYR A 15 -1.15 -6.95 -2.02
N PRO A 16 -0.08 -7.06 -1.18
CA PRO A 16 0.76 -8.24 -1.16
C PRO A 16 0.04 -9.53 -0.73
N HIS A 17 -1.09 -9.40 -0.03
CA HIS A 17 -1.84 -10.51 0.55
C HIS A 17 -3.05 -10.93 -0.30
N LEU A 18 -3.36 -10.20 -1.38
CA LEU A 18 -4.57 -10.46 -2.17
C LEU A 18 -4.51 -11.80 -2.92
N ASP A 19 -3.33 -12.16 -3.44
CA ASP A 19 -3.15 -13.42 -4.16
C ASP A 19 -3.24 -14.64 -3.22
N ASP A 20 -2.61 -14.55 -2.05
CA ASP A 20 -2.70 -15.56 -0.99
C ASP A 20 -4.14 -15.74 -0.49
N LEU A 21 -4.86 -14.62 -0.30
CA LEU A 21 -6.26 -14.65 0.10
C LEU A 21 -7.14 -15.31 -0.97
N CYS A 22 -6.90 -15.01 -2.25
CA CYS A 22 -7.62 -15.64 -3.35
C CYS A 22 -7.39 -17.16 -3.39
N ALA A 23 -6.13 -17.60 -3.18
CA ALA A 23 -5.78 -19.02 -3.08
C ALA A 23 -6.50 -19.70 -1.89
N ALA A 24 -6.50 -19.07 -0.72
CA ALA A 24 -7.19 -19.58 0.47
C ALA A 24 -8.72 -19.68 0.28
N LEU A 25 -9.32 -18.72 -0.43
CA LEU A 25 -10.75 -18.76 -0.77
C LEU A 25 -11.07 -19.90 -1.74
N ASN A 26 -10.21 -20.16 -2.73
CA ASN A 26 -10.36 -21.32 -3.61
C ASN A 26 -10.31 -22.64 -2.83
N GLU A 27 -9.36 -22.76 -1.89
CA GLU A 27 -9.26 -23.94 -1.03
C GLU A 27 -10.53 -24.14 -0.17
N CYS A 28 -11.10 -23.05 0.35
CA CYS A 28 -12.37 -23.09 1.08
C CYS A 28 -13.54 -23.57 0.20
N VAL A 29 -13.62 -23.12 -1.05
CA VAL A 29 -14.62 -23.59 -2.02
C VAL A 29 -14.43 -25.08 -2.31
N GLU A 30 -13.21 -25.52 -2.60
CA GLU A 30 -12.91 -26.93 -2.82
C GLU A 30 -13.30 -27.80 -1.62
N ASN A 31 -12.99 -27.35 -0.41
CA ASN A 31 -13.36 -28.04 0.82
C ASN A 31 -14.89 -28.13 0.99
N CYS A 32 -15.62 -27.06 0.67
CA CYS A 32 -17.08 -27.09 0.66
C CYS A 32 -17.64 -28.10 -0.36
N VAL A 33 -17.06 -28.16 -1.56
CA VAL A 33 -17.48 -29.13 -2.60
C VAL A 33 -17.18 -30.56 -2.16
N ARG A 34 -16.00 -30.83 -1.61
CA ARG A 34 -15.63 -32.17 -1.08
C ARG A 34 -16.58 -32.60 0.04
N ASN A 35 -16.93 -31.70 0.94
CA ASN A 35 -17.87 -31.97 2.03
C ASN A 35 -19.31 -32.13 1.53
N GLY A 36 -19.67 -31.50 0.40
CA GLY A 36 -20.98 -31.61 -0.23
C GLY A 36 -21.31 -33.01 -0.73
N PHE A 37 -20.32 -33.83 -1.08
CA PHE A 37 -20.54 -35.24 -1.43
C PHE A 37 -21.12 -36.06 -0.27
N TYR A 38 -20.91 -35.63 0.98
CA TYR A 38 -21.39 -36.32 2.18
C TYR A 38 -22.67 -35.70 2.77
N ALA A 39 -23.18 -34.61 2.19
CA ALA A 39 -24.39 -33.96 2.66
C ALA A 39 -25.64 -34.74 2.22
N VAL A 40 -26.28 -35.42 3.17
CA VAL A 40 -27.43 -36.31 2.94
C VAL A 40 -28.74 -35.52 2.91
N PHE A 41 -28.83 -34.43 3.68
CA PHE A 41 -30.06 -33.67 3.84
C PHE A 41 -30.10 -32.42 2.94
N PRO A 42 -31.24 -32.11 2.29
CA PRO A 42 -31.39 -30.93 1.45
C PRO A 42 -31.02 -29.61 2.14
N THR A 43 -31.30 -29.49 3.44
CA THR A 43 -30.95 -28.30 4.24
C THR A 43 -29.45 -28.10 4.34
N GLU A 44 -28.67 -29.17 4.51
CA GLU A 44 -27.21 -29.11 4.60
C GLU A 44 -26.59 -28.76 3.24
N GLN A 45 -27.13 -29.32 2.16
CA GLN A 45 -26.73 -28.99 0.79
C GLN A 45 -26.96 -27.50 0.50
N MET A 46 -28.12 -26.95 0.88
CA MET A 46 -28.42 -25.53 0.70
C MET A 46 -27.43 -24.63 1.45
N LEU A 47 -27.08 -24.97 2.70
CA LEU A 47 -26.10 -24.22 3.48
C LEU A 47 -24.70 -24.26 2.84
N LEU A 48 -24.31 -25.39 2.24
CA LEU A 48 -23.04 -25.49 1.51
C LEU A 48 -23.04 -24.62 0.25
N TYR A 49 -24.12 -24.61 -0.54
CA TYR A 49 -24.24 -23.74 -1.71
C TYR A 49 -24.18 -22.26 -1.32
N GLN A 50 -24.83 -21.87 -0.22
CA GLN A 50 -24.75 -20.50 0.30
C GLN A 50 -23.32 -20.12 0.69
N LYS A 51 -22.56 -21.03 1.31
CA LYS A 51 -21.14 -20.80 1.64
C LYS A 51 -20.28 -20.63 0.39
N ILE A 52 -20.43 -21.52 -0.59
CA ILE A 52 -19.71 -21.45 -1.87
C ILE A 52 -19.99 -20.11 -2.56
N TYR A 53 -21.27 -19.73 -2.64
CA TYR A 53 -21.67 -18.44 -3.20
C TYR A 53 -21.04 -17.25 -2.46
N GLY A 54 -20.99 -17.32 -1.13
CA GLY A 54 -20.31 -16.32 -0.30
C GLY A 54 -18.81 -16.21 -0.61
N TYR A 55 -18.10 -17.34 -0.73
CA TYR A 55 -16.68 -17.33 -1.08
C TYR A 55 -16.41 -16.80 -2.49
N GLU A 56 -17.23 -17.16 -3.47
CA GLU A 56 -17.10 -16.65 -4.85
C GLU A 56 -17.35 -15.14 -4.93
N ASN A 57 -18.39 -14.63 -4.26
CA ASN A 57 -18.62 -13.18 -4.19
C ASN A 57 -17.46 -12.44 -3.52
N ARG A 58 -16.92 -13.02 -2.45
CA ARG A 58 -15.76 -12.45 -1.76
C ARG A 58 -14.52 -12.42 -2.68
N LYS A 59 -14.30 -13.46 -3.48
CA LYS A 59 -13.22 -13.48 -4.50
C LYS A 59 -13.37 -12.35 -5.51
N VAL A 60 -14.58 -12.08 -5.99
CA VAL A 60 -14.84 -10.93 -6.89
C VAL A 60 -14.41 -9.62 -6.23
N GLY A 61 -14.73 -9.42 -4.95
CA GLY A 61 -14.27 -8.26 -4.17
C GLY A 61 -12.75 -8.14 -4.11
N VAL A 62 -12.04 -9.25 -3.84
CA VAL A 62 -10.56 -9.29 -3.81
C VAL A 62 -9.97 -8.94 -5.18
N TYR A 63 -10.50 -9.50 -6.26
CA TYR A 63 -10.07 -9.17 -7.63
C TYR A 63 -10.31 -7.70 -7.98
N ASN A 64 -11.48 -7.15 -7.62
CA ASN A 64 -11.80 -5.74 -7.85
C ASN A 64 -10.84 -4.83 -7.09
N MET A 65 -10.50 -5.17 -5.84
CA MET A 65 -9.51 -4.44 -5.05
C MET A 65 -8.13 -4.46 -5.72
N LYS A 66 -7.67 -5.63 -6.17
CA LYS A 66 -6.39 -5.77 -6.89
C LYS A 66 -6.39 -4.93 -8.17
N TYR A 67 -7.45 -5.04 -8.97
CA TYR A 67 -7.61 -4.30 -10.21
C TYR A 67 -7.59 -2.78 -9.98
N LEU A 68 -8.30 -2.29 -8.96
CA LEU A 68 -8.30 -0.87 -8.59
C LEU A 68 -6.88 -0.36 -8.32
N ILE A 69 -6.12 -1.09 -7.50
CA ILE A 69 -4.75 -0.71 -7.13
C ILE A 69 -3.84 -0.68 -8.37
N GLU A 70 -3.92 -1.70 -9.22
CA GLU A 70 -3.14 -1.79 -10.45
C GLU A 70 -3.49 -0.70 -11.47
N GLU A 71 -4.78 -0.37 -11.60
CA GLU A 71 -5.26 0.68 -12.49
C GLU A 71 -4.78 2.07 -12.03
N VAL A 72 -4.82 2.34 -10.72
CA VAL A 72 -4.24 3.57 -10.15
C VAL A 72 -2.74 3.65 -10.48
N PHE A 73 -2.02 2.54 -10.33
CA PHE A 73 -0.60 2.48 -10.65
C PHE A 73 -0.29 2.58 -12.15
N ARG A 74 -1.21 2.15 -13.01
CA ARG A 74 -1.10 2.28 -14.47
C ARG A 74 -1.27 3.73 -14.91
N ARG A 75 -2.18 4.47 -14.28
CA ARG A 75 -2.42 5.91 -14.54
C ARG A 75 -1.39 6.82 -13.91
N GLY A 76 -0.92 6.47 -12.71
CA GLY A 76 0.08 7.22 -11.97
C GLY A 76 1.44 7.24 -12.66
N LYS A 77 2.01 8.44 -12.85
CA LYS A 77 3.33 8.66 -13.44
C LYS A 77 4.25 9.42 -12.48
N GLY A 78 5.56 9.19 -12.60
CA GLY A 78 6.59 9.95 -11.91
C GLY A 78 7.36 9.17 -10.84
N ALA A 79 8.42 9.81 -10.33
CA ALA A 79 9.36 9.20 -9.39
C ALA A 79 8.70 8.78 -8.07
N ALA A 80 7.77 9.59 -7.54
CA ALA A 80 7.08 9.30 -6.29
C ALA A 80 6.19 8.05 -6.38
N ILE A 81 5.47 7.88 -7.50
CA ILE A 81 4.66 6.68 -7.76
C ILE A 81 5.55 5.46 -7.98
N SER A 82 6.66 5.62 -8.70
CA SER A 82 7.60 4.51 -8.93
C SER A 82 8.19 3.99 -7.63
N LEU A 83 8.61 4.90 -6.74
CA LEU A 83 9.11 4.56 -5.41
C LEU A 83 8.02 3.93 -4.53
N LEU A 84 6.76 4.36 -4.68
CA LEU A 84 5.61 3.74 -4.00
C LEU A 84 5.36 2.30 -4.47
N LYS A 85 5.48 2.02 -5.78
CA LYS A 85 5.40 0.65 -6.32
C LYS A 85 6.48 -0.24 -5.70
N GLU A 86 7.71 0.25 -5.65
CA GLU A 86 8.82 -0.51 -5.05
C GLU A 86 8.58 -0.85 -3.57
N ARG A 87 7.97 0.07 -2.83
CA ARG A 87 7.62 -0.17 -1.43
C ARG A 87 6.50 -1.18 -1.25
N TYR A 88 5.42 -1.09 -2.02
CA TYR A 88 4.18 -1.83 -1.75
C TYR A 88 3.91 -3.00 -2.69
N LEU A 89 4.29 -2.91 -3.97
CA LEU A 89 4.13 -4.03 -4.94
C LEU A 89 5.29 -5.02 -4.82
N PHE A 90 6.51 -4.51 -4.70
CA PHE A 90 7.71 -5.34 -4.56
C PHE A 90 8.14 -5.55 -3.11
N ASN A 91 7.35 -5.05 -2.16
CA ASN A 91 7.55 -5.19 -0.71
C ASN A 91 8.98 -4.86 -0.23
N ARG A 92 9.67 -3.92 -0.89
CA ARG A 92 11.06 -3.57 -0.53
C ARG A 92 11.13 -2.81 0.78
N ALA A 93 12.15 -3.10 1.57
CA ALA A 93 12.39 -2.39 2.83
C ALA A 93 12.86 -0.95 2.57
N MET A 94 12.59 -0.02 3.49
CA MET A 94 13.02 1.38 3.35
C MET A 94 14.53 1.53 3.20
N ASN A 95 15.31 0.70 3.90
CA ASN A 95 16.77 0.67 3.80
C ASN A 95 17.27 0.24 2.41
N GLU A 96 16.53 -0.64 1.74
CA GLU A 96 16.88 -1.05 0.37
C GLU A 96 16.58 0.08 -0.62
N LEU A 97 15.49 0.82 -0.40
CA LEU A 97 15.13 1.96 -1.24
C LEU A 97 16.14 3.10 -1.10
N THR A 98 16.59 3.42 0.11
CA THR A 98 17.61 4.47 0.31
C THR A 98 18.92 4.13 -0.38
N LEU A 99 19.35 2.86 -0.32
CA LEU A 99 20.54 2.37 -1.02
C LEU A 99 20.35 2.40 -2.55
N LYS A 100 19.20 1.94 -3.05
CA LYS A 100 18.91 1.90 -4.49
C LYS A 100 18.87 3.28 -5.12
N TYR A 101 18.23 4.24 -4.44
CA TYR A 101 18.05 5.60 -4.96
C TYR A 101 19.12 6.59 -4.50
N GLN A 102 20.05 6.18 -3.63
CA GLN A 102 21.12 7.03 -3.06
C GLN A 102 20.55 8.30 -2.40
N VAL A 103 19.45 8.15 -1.65
CA VAL A 103 18.77 9.24 -0.95
C VAL A 103 18.66 8.96 0.54
N SER A 104 18.63 10.03 1.35
CA SER A 104 18.40 9.91 2.79
C SER A 104 17.05 9.26 3.09
N LEU A 105 16.96 8.57 4.23
CA LEU A 105 15.73 7.95 4.72
C LEU A 105 14.59 8.98 4.81
N ARG A 106 14.85 10.18 5.35
CA ARG A 106 13.89 11.28 5.41
C ARG A 106 13.39 11.69 4.04
N THR A 107 14.27 11.78 3.05
CA THR A 107 13.90 12.08 1.67
C THR A 107 12.99 10.98 1.11
N CYS A 108 13.33 9.71 1.33
CA CYS A 108 12.51 8.57 0.92
C CYS A 108 11.09 8.64 1.50
N TYR A 109 10.93 8.88 2.80
CA TYR A 109 9.61 9.04 3.44
C TYR A 109 8.81 10.19 2.83
N ARG A 110 9.45 11.32 2.53
CA ARG A 110 8.79 12.45 1.86
C ARG A 110 8.28 12.08 0.46
N TYR A 111 9.05 11.30 -0.30
CA TYR A 111 8.62 10.80 -1.60
C TYR A 111 7.49 9.76 -1.50
N ILE A 112 7.51 8.89 -0.48
CA ILE A 112 6.39 7.97 -0.19
C ILE A 112 5.12 8.75 0.13
N LYS A 113 5.19 9.74 1.02
CA LYS A 113 4.03 10.58 1.39
C LYS A 113 3.46 11.31 0.16
N LYS A 114 4.34 11.84 -0.69
CA LYS A 114 3.93 12.44 -1.97
C LYS A 114 3.29 11.41 -2.90
N GLY A 115 3.87 10.21 -2.99
CA GLY A 115 3.34 9.10 -3.78
C GLY A 115 1.93 8.69 -3.31
N LEU A 116 1.72 8.56 -2.00
CA LEU A 116 0.42 8.27 -1.40
C LEU A 116 -0.62 9.35 -1.72
N ALA A 117 -0.23 10.63 -1.67
CA ALA A 117 -1.12 11.72 -2.06
C ALA A 117 -1.52 11.68 -3.53
N HIS A 118 -0.57 11.34 -4.43
CA HIS A 118 -0.90 11.12 -5.84
C HIS A 118 -1.79 9.89 -6.04
N PHE A 119 -1.51 8.78 -5.34
CA PHE A 119 -2.31 7.56 -5.39
C PHE A 119 -3.76 7.83 -4.97
N ALA A 120 -3.95 8.50 -3.83
CA ALA A 120 -5.27 8.89 -3.35
C ALA A 120 -6.01 9.80 -4.33
N ALA A 121 -5.32 10.77 -4.95
CA ALA A 121 -5.92 11.65 -5.94
C ALA A 121 -6.35 10.89 -7.22
N GLU A 122 -5.57 9.91 -7.67
CA GLU A 122 -5.94 9.08 -8.82
C GLU A 122 -7.10 8.12 -8.49
N MET A 123 -7.19 7.61 -7.25
CA MET A 123 -8.36 6.87 -6.79
C MET A 123 -9.64 7.72 -6.82
N GLU A 124 -9.58 8.96 -6.32
CA GLU A 124 -10.72 9.88 -6.34
C GLU A 124 -11.19 10.14 -7.79
N LYS A 125 -10.27 10.26 -8.76
CA LYS A 125 -10.59 10.39 -10.19
C LYS A 125 -11.25 9.16 -10.80
N LEU A 126 -10.98 7.97 -10.24
CA LEU A 126 -11.69 6.73 -10.59
C LEU A 126 -13.07 6.63 -9.94
N GLY A 127 -13.47 7.65 -9.16
CA GLY A 127 -14.73 7.69 -8.44
C GLY A 127 -14.71 6.88 -7.14
N TYR A 128 -13.53 6.54 -6.63
CA TYR A 128 -13.35 5.84 -5.36
C TYR A 128 -13.07 6.85 -4.25
N ASP A 129 -14.15 7.41 -3.70
CA ASP A 129 -14.08 8.19 -2.48
C ASP A 129 -14.04 7.29 -1.23
N LYS A 130 -13.82 7.89 -0.06
CA LYS A 130 -13.82 7.16 1.22
C LYS A 130 -15.09 6.31 1.37
N LYS A 131 -16.26 6.89 1.12
CA LYS A 131 -17.55 6.21 1.34
C LYS A 131 -17.66 4.97 0.46
N LYS A 132 -17.38 5.11 -0.84
CA LYS A 132 -17.44 4.00 -1.80
C LYS A 132 -16.46 2.90 -1.45
N VAL A 133 -15.24 3.23 -1.02
CA VAL A 133 -14.26 2.21 -0.59
C VAL A 133 -14.79 1.44 0.63
N PHE A 134 -15.37 2.10 1.62
CA PHE A 134 -15.97 1.40 2.77
C PHE A 134 -17.23 0.62 2.38
N THR A 135 -18.03 1.10 1.43
CA THR A 135 -19.19 0.34 0.93
C THR A 135 -18.78 -0.91 0.16
N GLU A 136 -17.71 -0.85 -0.64
CA GLU A 136 -17.26 -2.00 -1.45
C GLU A 136 -16.38 -2.98 -0.66
N TYR A 137 -15.56 -2.49 0.27
CA TYR A 137 -14.51 -3.29 0.92
C TYR A 137 -14.55 -3.25 2.44
N GLY A 138 -15.47 -2.49 3.05
CA GLY A 138 -15.54 -2.35 4.51
C GLY A 138 -15.87 -3.64 5.24
N ASP A 139 -16.56 -4.58 4.59
CA ASP A 139 -16.89 -5.88 5.16
C ASP A 139 -15.79 -6.92 4.97
N GLU A 140 -14.74 -6.61 4.19
CA GLU A 140 -13.64 -7.55 3.92
C GLU A 140 -12.71 -7.64 5.14
N PRO A 141 -12.56 -8.83 5.77
CA PRO A 141 -11.74 -8.98 6.97
C PRO A 141 -10.28 -8.55 6.79
N LEU A 142 -9.69 -8.81 5.61
CA LEU A 142 -8.32 -8.37 5.32
C LEU A 142 -8.21 -6.84 5.33
N PHE A 143 -9.19 -6.15 4.74
CA PHE A 143 -9.21 -4.69 4.70
C PHE A 143 -9.31 -4.08 6.10
N LEU A 144 -10.22 -4.59 6.93
CA LEU A 144 -10.37 -4.15 8.32
C LEU A 144 -9.11 -4.41 9.16
N ALA A 145 -8.49 -5.58 9.00
CA ALA A 145 -7.26 -5.91 9.70
C ALA A 145 -6.11 -4.96 9.32
N MET A 146 -5.96 -4.66 8.03
CA MET A 146 -4.95 -3.72 7.56
C MET A 146 -5.25 -2.28 7.95
N LEU A 147 -6.52 -1.87 7.94
CA LEU A 147 -6.93 -0.53 8.38
C LEU A 147 -6.53 -0.30 9.84
N ASN A 148 -6.90 -1.24 10.73
CA ASN A 148 -6.54 -1.18 12.15
C ASN A 148 -5.03 -1.16 12.37
N ARG A 149 -4.27 -1.90 11.55
CA ARG A 149 -2.82 -1.89 11.62
C ARG A 149 -2.25 -0.55 11.20
N VAL A 150 -2.74 0.05 10.12
CA VAL A 150 -2.27 1.35 9.64
C VAL A 150 -2.58 2.46 10.64
N ILE A 151 -3.77 2.45 11.24
CA ILE A 151 -4.13 3.42 12.30
C ILE A 151 -3.11 3.35 13.45
N LYS A 152 -2.79 2.13 13.93
CA LYS A 152 -1.78 1.95 14.98
C LYS A 152 -0.37 2.41 14.57
N GLU A 153 0.02 2.17 13.31
CA GLU A 153 1.31 2.63 12.78
C GLU A 153 1.36 4.18 12.73
N ASP A 154 0.29 4.83 12.28
CA ASP A 154 0.20 6.29 12.20
C ASP A 154 0.16 6.95 13.60
N ASP A 155 -0.55 6.36 14.56
CA ASP A 155 -0.60 6.85 15.95
C ASP A 155 0.79 6.79 16.60
N ALA A 156 1.54 5.71 16.38
CA ALA A 156 2.91 5.58 16.88
C ALA A 156 3.88 6.59 16.23
N GLU A 157 3.76 6.83 14.93
CA GLU A 157 4.56 7.85 14.22
C GLU A 157 4.28 9.26 14.77
N ASN A 158 3.03 9.57 15.12
CA ASN A 158 2.66 10.86 15.70
C ASN A 158 3.19 11.06 17.13
N GLU A 159 3.15 10.01 17.97
CA GLU A 159 3.69 10.06 19.33
C GLU A 159 5.22 10.29 19.36
N GLU A 160 5.97 9.65 18.44
CA GLU A 160 7.41 9.87 18.30
C GLU A 160 7.75 11.29 17.83
N GLU A 161 6.95 11.87 16.92
CA GLU A 161 7.13 13.25 16.47
C GLU A 161 6.89 14.28 17.59
N ASP A 162 5.95 14.02 18.50
CA ASP A 162 5.63 14.93 19.61
C ASP A 162 6.62 14.84 20.77
N LEU A 163 7.18 13.65 21.03
CA LEU A 163 8.32 13.48 21.93
C LEU A 163 9.61 14.12 21.37
N GLY A 164 9.80 14.10 20.05
CA GLY A 164 10.92 14.78 19.39
C GLY A 164 10.87 16.31 19.49
N LYS A 165 9.69 16.91 19.56
CA LYS A 165 9.50 18.37 19.70
C LYS A 165 9.71 18.87 21.12
N THR A 166 9.45 18.04 22.14
CA THR A 166 9.68 18.38 23.56
C THR A 166 11.14 18.24 23.99
N GLY A 167 11.99 17.59 23.17
CA GLY A 167 13.42 17.39 23.41
C GLY A 167 14.38 18.47 22.88
N ILE A 168 13.90 19.57 22.30
CA ILE A 168 14.77 20.67 21.81
C ILE A 168 14.93 21.73 22.90
N ASN A 169 15.72 21.41 23.93
CA ASN A 169 16.44 22.42 24.69
C ASN A 169 17.85 21.90 25.00
N ASN A 170 18.85 22.70 24.62
CA ASN A 170 20.28 22.54 24.88
C ASN A 170 21.03 21.41 24.16
N ARG A 171 21.32 21.60 22.85
CA ARG A 171 22.70 21.45 22.34
C ARG A 171 22.97 22.51 21.27
N ARG A 172 23.80 23.50 21.62
CA ARG A 172 24.46 24.38 20.66
C ARG A 172 25.25 23.51 19.68
N LEU A 173 24.80 23.42 18.43
CA LEU A 173 25.62 22.92 17.33
C LEU A 173 26.66 24.00 16.97
N PRO A 174 27.95 23.66 16.81
CA PRO A 174 28.94 24.60 16.29
C PRO A 174 28.64 24.92 14.81
N PRO A 175 29.06 26.09 14.31
CA PRO A 175 28.73 26.53 12.96
C PRO A 175 29.40 25.61 11.93
N LEU A 176 28.59 24.94 11.11
CA LEU A 176 29.08 24.18 9.96
C LEU A 176 29.59 25.16 8.89
N CYS A 177 30.88 25.00 8.59
CA CYS A 177 31.60 25.65 7.50
C CYS A 177 30.83 25.59 6.18
N HIS A 178 30.90 26.69 5.44
CA HIS A 178 30.85 26.74 3.98
C HIS A 178 31.55 25.52 3.37
N PHE A 179 30.86 24.67 2.60
CA PHE A 179 31.46 24.00 1.45
C PHE A 179 30.37 23.46 0.49
N CYS A 180 30.40 24.02 -0.72
CA CYS A 180 29.92 23.49 -2.00
C CYS A 180 28.41 23.31 -2.27
N TYR A 181 27.81 24.44 -2.68
CA TYR A 181 26.96 24.47 -3.87
C TYR A 181 27.77 24.06 -5.12
N GLY A 182 27.12 23.33 -6.04
CA GLY A 182 27.51 23.31 -7.45
C GLY A 182 28.10 22.00 -7.95
N ARG A 183 27.26 21.18 -8.60
CA ARG A 183 27.65 20.55 -9.87
C ARG A 183 26.45 20.47 -10.80
N ALA A 184 26.53 21.31 -11.82
CA ALA A 184 25.64 21.36 -12.95
C ALA A 184 25.72 20.05 -13.74
N PHE A 185 24.56 19.65 -14.26
CA PHE A 185 24.46 18.76 -15.41
C PHE A 185 25.15 19.44 -16.60
N SER A 186 26.19 18.81 -17.13
CA SER A 186 26.64 19.01 -18.51
C SER A 186 27.32 17.72 -18.97
N SER A 187 26.71 17.04 -19.92
CA SER A 187 27.30 15.91 -20.64
C SER A 187 27.31 16.28 -22.11
N ASP A 188 28.38 16.95 -22.53
CA ASP A 188 28.76 17.11 -23.92
C ASP A 188 30.21 16.63 -24.10
N GLY A 189 30.42 15.88 -25.19
CA GLY A 189 31.67 15.95 -25.93
C GLY A 189 32.73 14.86 -25.69
N THR A 190 32.69 13.84 -26.56
CA THR A 190 33.78 13.43 -27.48
C THR A 190 35.26 13.60 -27.07
N ALA A 191 36.03 12.50 -27.15
CA ALA A 191 37.33 12.33 -27.86
C ALA A 191 37.99 11.00 -27.40
N GLN A 192 38.19 10.01 -28.27
CA GLN A 192 39.34 9.78 -29.17
C GLN A 192 40.65 9.26 -28.53
N ARG A 193 41.11 8.14 -29.13
CA ARG A 193 42.49 7.66 -29.35
C ARG A 193 43.24 6.95 -28.20
N GLY A 194 43.37 5.64 -28.39
CA GLY A 194 44.56 4.82 -28.19
C GLY A 194 44.54 3.75 -29.27
#